data_AF-A0AA39YXC2-F1
#
_entry.id   AF-A0AA39YXC2-F1
#
_cell.length_a   1.000
_cell.length_b   1.000
_cell.length_c   1.000
_cell.angle_alpha   90.00
_cell.angle_beta   90.00
_cell.angle_gamma   90.00
#
_symmetry.space_group_name_H-M   'P 1'
#
loop_
_entity.id
_entity.type
_entity.pdbx_description
1 polymer ?
#
loop_
_entity_poly.entity_id
_entity_poly.type
_entity_poly.pdbx_seq_one_letter_code
_entity_poly.pdbx_strand_id
1 'polypeptide(L)'
;MPLHLLGKKSWNVYNPANIERVRRDEAAAQVREEEAERRMDEYDAARRIAILRGEKPPSPPPDLIEEGQKPHREDASRGPKRRRLAGEDDTDRDIRVAREIADQGRETREQLLKRNESKQPSDAPLMDHSGHIDLFPVDHKAARKAEKNAEREAEEAKKKRELEDQYTMRFANAAGRDGLSKPWYANASKGSEHASRAEELEEPGKDVWGNEDPRRKDRERVRMEASDPLAFMKKAQVQLKEAERDRKRWLAERQQEMLTMDAAAHRESKTQKSPQQKQEQESRWGAPQVTTQQESGWGEATSTSRQQSSKMVDLKTQKRLAAAVVGCGKRKIWLDPNEVNEISNANSRQTIRKLVSDGLIIRKPVTMHSRSRARELNAARRIGRHRGYGKRKGTKDARMPSQVLWMRRLRVLRRLLVKYRASGKIDKHLYHELYHLSKGNTFKHKRALVEHIHKAKAEKQRERILKEEMDAKRAKTKAARERRQERVSAKRQALVAEE
;
A
#
# COMPACT_ATOMS: atom_id res chain seq x y z
N MET A 1 0.86 19.58 40.77
CA MET A 1 -0.29 18.89 40.14
C MET A 1 -0.01 18.71 38.65
N PRO A 2 0.20 17.49 38.14
CA PRO A 2 0.33 17.27 36.70
C PRO A 2 -1.02 16.85 36.09
N LEU A 3 -1.51 17.68 35.18
CA LEU A 3 -2.77 17.52 34.46
C LEU A 3 -2.76 16.26 33.57
N HIS A 4 -3.77 15.40 33.79
CA HIS A 4 -4.11 14.25 32.94
C HIS A 4 -4.64 14.72 31.58
N LEU A 5 -3.82 14.67 30.53
CA LEU A 5 -4.30 14.85 29.14
C LEU A 5 -3.62 13.89 28.16
N LEU A 6 -3.75 12.58 28.37
CA LEU A 6 -3.76 11.63 27.25
C LEU A 6 -4.48 10.31 27.61
N GLY A 7 -5.74 10.42 28.03
CA GLY A 7 -6.57 9.28 28.44
C GLY A 7 -7.62 8.81 27.43
N LYS A 8 -7.60 9.20 26.15
CA LYS A 8 -8.75 8.94 25.23
C LYS A 8 -8.42 8.60 23.77
N LYS A 9 -7.44 7.72 23.48
CA LYS A 9 -7.25 7.19 22.10
C LYS A 9 -6.86 5.70 21.99
N SER A 10 -7.25 4.86 22.95
CA SER A 10 -7.02 3.41 22.80
C SER A 10 -8.10 2.49 23.36
N TRP A 11 -9.28 3.01 23.68
CA TRP A 11 -10.47 2.19 23.91
C TRP A 11 -11.49 2.57 22.84
N ASN A 12 -12.05 1.57 22.14
CA ASN A 12 -13.04 1.64 21.04
C ASN A 12 -12.58 1.18 19.64
N VAL A 13 -11.62 0.25 19.56
CA VAL A 13 -11.51 -0.62 18.37
C VAL A 13 -12.62 -1.69 18.36
N TYR A 14 -13.30 -1.91 19.49
CA TYR A 14 -14.40 -2.88 19.63
C TYR A 14 -15.79 -2.23 19.83
N ASN A 15 -15.92 -0.91 19.66
CA ASN A 15 -17.24 -0.29 19.75
C ASN A 15 -17.98 -0.50 18.40
N PRO A 16 -19.12 -1.20 18.38
CA PRO A 16 -19.85 -1.52 17.15
C PRO A 16 -20.15 -0.28 16.30
N ALA A 17 -20.45 0.86 16.91
CA ALA A 17 -20.73 2.11 16.19
C ALA A 17 -19.51 2.66 15.41
N ASN A 18 -18.29 2.43 15.91
CA ASN A 18 -17.06 2.81 15.19
C ASN A 18 -16.77 1.83 14.05
N ILE A 19 -17.06 0.55 14.24
CA ILE A 19 -16.91 -0.49 13.20
C ILE A 19 -17.90 -0.21 12.06
N GLU A 20 -19.15 0.14 12.38
CA GLU A 20 -20.17 0.51 11.40
C GLU A 20 -19.82 1.79 10.63
N ARG A 21 -19.25 2.79 11.30
CA ARG A 21 -18.76 4.00 10.61
C ARG A 21 -17.62 3.67 9.65
N VAL A 22 -16.66 2.85 10.07
CA VAL A 22 -15.56 2.41 9.19
C VAL A 22 -16.11 1.60 8.01
N ARG A 23 -17.06 0.70 8.23
CA ARG A 23 -17.72 -0.05 7.15
C ARG A 23 -18.52 0.85 6.21
N ARG A 24 -19.17 1.90 6.72
CA ARG A 24 -19.88 2.89 5.88
C ARG A 24 -18.91 3.71 5.05
N ASP A 25 -17.77 4.11 5.64
CA ASP A 25 -16.72 4.84 4.95
C ASP A 25 -16.03 3.96 3.88
N GLU A 26 -15.81 2.68 4.18
CA GLU A 26 -15.29 1.67 3.25
C GLU A 26 -16.30 1.39 2.11
N ALA A 27 -17.58 1.21 2.42
CA ALA A 27 -18.62 1.02 1.41
C ALA A 27 -18.80 2.27 0.52
N ALA A 28 -18.76 3.47 1.10
CA ALA A 28 -18.83 4.72 0.34
C ALA A 28 -17.56 4.98 -0.49
N ALA A 29 -16.42 4.39 -0.12
CA ALA A 29 -15.21 4.41 -0.95
C ALA A 29 -15.35 3.42 -2.11
N GLN A 30 -15.84 2.21 -1.84
CA GLN A 30 -16.06 1.18 -2.85
C GLN A 30 -17.09 1.60 -3.90
N VAL A 31 -18.21 2.23 -3.51
CA VAL A 31 -19.19 2.78 -4.46
C VAL A 31 -18.56 3.87 -5.35
N ARG A 32 -17.67 4.71 -4.81
CA ARG A 32 -16.97 5.74 -5.61
C ARG A 32 -15.96 5.12 -6.57
N GLU A 33 -15.28 4.05 -6.17
CA GLU A 33 -14.39 3.29 -7.05
C GLU A 33 -15.18 2.58 -8.15
N GLU A 34 -16.29 1.92 -7.82
CA GLU A 34 -17.20 1.28 -8.79
C GLU A 34 -17.83 2.30 -9.75
N GLU A 35 -18.26 3.47 -9.28
CA GLU A 35 -18.74 4.55 -10.14
C GLU A 35 -17.66 5.10 -11.08
N ALA A 36 -16.40 5.16 -10.62
CA ALA A 36 -15.27 5.56 -11.45
C ALA A 36 -14.94 4.49 -12.50
N GLU A 37 -14.96 3.21 -12.13
CA GLU A 37 -14.81 2.08 -13.06
C GLU A 37 -15.93 2.05 -14.09
N ARG A 38 -17.19 2.25 -13.69
CA ARG A 38 -18.32 2.34 -14.61
C ARG A 38 -18.18 3.51 -15.58
N ARG A 39 -17.76 4.70 -15.10
CA ARG A 39 -17.47 5.84 -15.97
C ARG A 39 -16.32 5.56 -16.95
N MET A 40 -15.31 4.81 -16.53
CA MET A 40 -14.20 4.38 -17.38
C MET A 40 -14.66 3.40 -18.45
N ASP A 41 -15.47 2.40 -18.09
CA ASP A 41 -16.02 1.42 -19.01
C ASP A 41 -16.97 2.07 -20.03
N GLU A 42 -17.80 3.03 -19.58
CA GLU A 42 -18.68 3.82 -20.45
C GLU A 42 -17.86 4.68 -21.42
N TYR A 43 -16.77 5.29 -20.96
CA TYR A 43 -15.86 6.07 -21.81
C TYR A 43 -15.13 5.17 -22.83
N ASP A 44 -14.61 4.02 -22.41
CA ASP A 44 -13.94 3.07 -23.31
C ASP A 44 -14.92 2.45 -24.32
N ALA A 45 -16.16 2.17 -23.91
CA ALA A 45 -17.23 1.75 -24.80
C ALA A 45 -17.56 2.85 -25.83
N ALA A 46 -17.74 4.09 -25.39
CA ALA A 46 -18.00 5.23 -26.26
C ALA A 46 -16.85 5.49 -27.24
N ARG A 47 -15.61 5.38 -26.77
CA ARG A 47 -14.40 5.50 -27.60
C ARG A 47 -14.31 4.39 -28.64
N ARG A 48 -14.59 3.14 -28.28
CA ARG A 48 -14.63 2.01 -29.24
C ARG A 48 -15.74 2.20 -30.27
N ILE A 49 -16.92 2.64 -29.86
CA ILE A 49 -18.05 2.91 -30.76
C ILE A 49 -17.70 4.06 -31.73
N ALA A 50 -17.08 5.15 -31.24
CA ALA A 50 -16.66 6.27 -32.09
C ALA A 50 -15.61 5.84 -33.14
N ILE A 51 -14.62 5.03 -32.74
CA ILE A 51 -13.63 4.46 -33.68
C ILE A 51 -14.31 3.58 -34.74
N LEU A 52 -15.27 2.74 -34.33
CA LEU A 52 -16.03 1.90 -35.26
C LEU A 52 -16.92 2.71 -36.22
N ARG A 53 -17.37 3.90 -35.81
CA ARG A 53 -18.15 4.84 -36.64
C ARG A 53 -17.28 5.81 -37.46
N GLY A 54 -15.95 5.78 -37.29
CA GLY A 54 -15.04 6.72 -37.95
C GLY A 54 -15.10 8.16 -37.40
N GLU A 55 -15.75 8.37 -36.27
CA GLU A 55 -15.87 9.66 -35.60
C GLU A 55 -14.68 9.91 -34.67
N LYS A 56 -14.38 11.18 -34.39
CA LYS A 56 -13.33 11.55 -33.42
C LYS A 56 -13.78 11.10 -32.02
N PRO A 57 -12.95 10.34 -31.28
CA PRO A 57 -13.35 9.82 -29.97
C PRO A 57 -13.58 10.96 -28.96
N PRO A 58 -14.52 10.77 -28.01
CA PRO A 58 -14.80 11.76 -26.98
C PRO A 58 -13.56 12.00 -26.11
N SER A 59 -13.41 13.22 -25.57
CA SER A 59 -12.33 13.53 -24.63
C SER A 59 -12.55 12.85 -23.28
N PRO A 60 -11.50 12.37 -22.60
CA PRO A 60 -11.63 11.70 -21.31
C PRO A 60 -12.26 12.62 -20.25
N PRO A 61 -13.02 12.05 -19.29
CA PRO A 61 -13.54 12.80 -18.15
C PRO A 61 -12.44 13.57 -17.41
N PRO A 62 -12.72 14.79 -16.90
CA PRO A 62 -11.72 15.66 -16.26
C PRO A 62 -10.94 15.01 -15.11
N ASP A 63 -11.54 14.05 -14.40
CA ASP A 63 -10.94 13.34 -13.27
C ASP A 63 -9.79 12.39 -13.69
N LEU A 64 -9.66 12.09 -14.98
CA LEU A 64 -8.66 11.17 -15.56
C LEU A 64 -7.52 11.88 -16.28
N ILE A 65 -7.56 13.22 -16.33
CA ILE A 65 -6.41 14.00 -16.76
C ILE A 65 -5.40 13.90 -15.61
N GLU A 66 -4.44 12.98 -15.74
CA GLU A 66 -3.31 12.90 -14.80
C GLU A 66 -2.60 14.27 -14.75
N GLU A 67 -2.86 15.06 -13.70
CA GLU A 67 -1.89 16.06 -13.25
C GLU A 67 -0.57 15.30 -13.06
N GLY A 68 0.41 15.59 -13.91
CA GLY A 68 1.68 14.89 -13.97
C GLY A 68 2.23 14.54 -12.59
N GLN A 69 2.43 13.23 -12.37
CA GLN A 69 3.26 12.60 -11.34
C GLN A 69 3.62 13.49 -10.14
N LYS A 70 2.75 13.52 -9.12
CA LYS A 70 3.19 13.90 -7.76
C LYS A 70 4.13 12.81 -7.25
N PRO A 71 5.39 13.10 -6.91
CA PRO A 71 6.35 12.08 -6.53
C PRO A 71 5.96 11.42 -5.19
N HIS A 72 6.25 10.12 -5.14
CA HIS A 72 6.09 9.19 -4.02
C HIS A 72 6.52 9.80 -2.67
N ARG A 73 5.59 9.84 -1.70
CA ARG A 73 5.79 10.31 -0.32
C ARG A 73 6.64 9.33 0.51
N GLU A 74 7.94 9.26 0.25
CA GLU A 74 8.89 8.57 1.14
C GLU A 74 10.09 9.44 1.61
N ASP A 75 10.12 10.74 1.31
CA ASP A 75 11.27 11.59 1.67
C ASP A 75 10.92 12.92 2.37
N ALA A 76 9.84 12.96 3.17
CA ALA A 76 9.45 14.14 3.95
C ALA A 76 10.37 14.45 5.16
N SER A 77 11.62 13.98 5.15
CA SER A 77 12.65 14.31 6.15
C SER A 77 13.89 14.98 5.56
N ARG A 78 13.86 15.34 4.26
CA ARG A 78 14.86 16.21 3.65
C ARG A 78 14.18 17.34 2.89
N GLY A 79 13.85 18.41 3.61
CA GLY A 79 13.66 19.71 2.97
C GLY A 79 14.92 20.14 2.20
N PRO A 80 14.82 21.15 1.31
CA PRO A 80 15.97 21.67 0.57
C PRO A 80 17.10 22.00 1.55
N LYS A 81 18.31 21.47 1.34
CA LYS A 81 19.46 21.81 2.17
C LYS A 81 19.79 23.29 1.95
N ARG A 82 19.32 24.16 2.84
CA ARG A 82 19.58 25.60 2.81
C ARG A 82 21.09 25.82 2.93
N ARG A 83 21.70 26.45 1.92
CA ARG A 83 23.14 26.69 1.84
C ARG A 83 23.57 27.70 2.93
N ARG A 84 24.85 27.65 3.33
CA ARG A 84 25.47 28.69 4.17
C ARG A 84 25.45 30.02 3.42
N LEU A 85 25.23 31.13 4.13
CA LEU A 85 25.53 32.45 3.59
C LEU A 85 27.05 32.69 3.65
N ALA A 86 27.56 33.63 2.85
CA ALA A 86 28.97 33.97 2.87
C ALA A 86 29.35 34.56 4.24
N GLY A 87 30.36 34.00 4.91
CA GLY A 87 30.81 34.44 6.25
C GLY A 87 30.04 33.85 7.44
N GLU A 88 29.13 32.90 7.23
CA GLU A 88 28.32 32.27 8.28
C GLU A 88 28.99 30.98 8.80
N ASP A 89 29.26 30.91 10.11
CA ASP A 89 29.74 29.69 10.78
C ASP A 89 28.63 28.67 11.00
N ASP A 90 28.97 27.41 11.27
CA ASP A 90 28.00 26.31 11.39
C ASP A 90 26.97 26.54 12.51
N THR A 91 27.37 27.20 13.59
CA THR A 91 26.49 27.54 14.72
C THR A 91 25.53 28.66 14.36
N ASP A 92 25.98 29.68 13.63
CA ASP A 92 25.15 30.81 13.19
C ASP A 92 24.09 30.37 12.18
N ARG A 93 24.46 29.45 11.28
CA ARG A 93 23.53 28.81 10.35
C ARG A 93 22.41 28.07 11.08
N ASP A 94 22.75 27.28 12.09
CA ASP A 94 21.76 26.51 12.85
C ASP A 94 20.83 27.42 13.67
N ILE A 95 21.35 28.51 14.24
CA ILE A 95 20.57 29.52 14.96
C ILE A 95 19.60 30.24 14.02
N ARG A 96 20.04 30.66 12.83
CA ARG A 96 19.17 31.30 11.84
C ARG A 96 18.06 30.37 11.38
N VAL A 97 18.38 29.11 11.07
CA VAL A 97 17.38 28.11 10.67
C VAL A 97 16.37 27.85 11.80
N ALA A 98 16.82 27.79 13.05
CA ALA A 98 15.92 27.64 14.19
C ALA A 98 14.98 28.85 14.36
N ARG A 99 15.47 30.08 14.13
CA ARG A 99 14.65 31.30 14.16
C ARG A 99 13.60 31.31 13.04
N GLU A 100 14.01 31.02 11.80
CA GLU A 100 13.09 30.94 10.64
C GLU A 100 11.97 29.91 10.87
N ILE A 101 12.28 28.75 11.46
CA ILE A 101 11.27 27.73 11.80
C ILE A 101 10.31 28.24 12.88
N ALA A 102 10.84 28.93 13.90
CA ALA A 102 10.02 29.50 14.96
C ALA A 102 9.10 30.61 14.42
N ASP A 103 9.59 31.44 13.50
CA ASP A 103 8.82 32.49 12.82
C ASP A 103 7.70 31.92 11.97
N GLN A 104 7.97 30.90 11.16
CA GLN A 104 6.92 30.19 10.41
C GLN A 104 5.88 29.56 11.34
N GLY A 105 6.33 29.02 12.48
CA GLY A 105 5.43 28.52 13.52
C GLY A 105 4.55 29.60 14.14
N ARG A 106 5.07 30.82 14.31
CA ARG A 106 4.31 31.98 14.77
C ARG A 106 3.30 32.45 13.72
N GLU A 107 3.73 32.62 12.48
CA GLU A 107 2.88 33.07 11.37
C GLU A 107 1.73 32.10 11.11
N THR A 108 1.99 30.79 11.10
CA THR A 108 0.94 29.77 10.93
C THR A 108 -0.06 29.79 12.09
N ARG A 109 0.41 30.03 13.32
CA ARG A 109 -0.45 30.21 14.50
C ARG A 109 -1.29 31.48 14.40
N GLU A 110 -0.72 32.59 13.94
CA GLU A 110 -1.44 33.85 13.72
C GLU A 110 -2.48 33.74 12.60
N GLN A 111 -2.18 33.03 11.51
CA GLN A 111 -3.14 32.75 10.44
C GLN A 111 -4.33 31.92 10.94
N LEU A 112 -4.08 30.94 11.82
CA LEU A 112 -5.14 30.15 12.46
C LEU A 112 -6.00 31.01 13.40
N LEU A 113 -5.40 31.96 14.11
CA LEU A 113 -6.12 32.90 14.97
C LEU A 113 -6.98 33.87 14.15
N LYS A 114 -6.44 34.47 13.08
CA LYS A 114 -7.20 35.33 12.15
C LYS A 114 -8.38 34.61 11.49
N ARG A 115 -8.22 33.33 11.14
CA ARG A 115 -9.33 32.49 10.61
C ARG A 115 -10.42 32.22 11.63
N ASN A 116 -10.10 32.26 12.92
CA ASN A 116 -11.08 32.12 13.99
C ASN A 116 -11.70 33.47 14.36
N GLU A 117 -10.99 34.59 14.18
CA GLU A 117 -11.53 35.95 14.33
C GLU A 117 -12.51 36.34 13.22
N SER A 118 -12.34 35.85 11.99
CA SER A 118 -13.31 36.03 10.90
C SER A 118 -14.62 35.24 11.10
N LYS A 119 -14.86 34.72 12.31
CA LYS A 119 -15.98 33.89 12.71
C LYS A 119 -16.77 34.53 13.85
N GLN A 120 -16.83 35.85 13.85
CA GLN A 120 -17.78 36.64 14.66
C GLN A 120 -19.21 36.46 14.12
N PRO A 121 -20.25 36.54 14.97
CA PRO A 121 -21.61 36.05 14.68
C PRO A 121 -22.51 37.03 13.93
N SER A 122 -21.99 38.12 13.36
CA SER A 122 -22.84 39.25 12.92
C SER A 122 -23.20 39.27 11.44
N ASP A 123 -22.92 38.22 10.67
CA ASP A 123 -23.22 38.20 9.23
C ASP A 123 -24.07 36.97 8.83
N ALA A 124 -25.17 36.76 9.56
CA ALA A 124 -26.23 35.84 9.17
C ALA A 124 -27.33 36.62 8.41
N PRO A 125 -27.80 36.13 7.25
CA PRO A 125 -28.84 36.82 6.48
C PRO A 125 -30.14 36.90 7.30
N LEU A 126 -30.74 38.10 7.34
CA LEU A 126 -31.94 38.44 8.14
C LEU A 126 -33.23 37.71 7.71
N MET A 127 -33.20 37.02 6.57
CA MET A 127 -34.31 36.22 6.07
C MET A 127 -33.86 34.79 5.78
N ASP A 128 -34.66 33.83 6.21
CA ASP A 128 -34.51 32.44 5.81
C ASP A 128 -34.88 32.24 4.33
N HIS A 129 -34.46 31.11 3.74
CA HIS A 129 -34.73 30.77 2.34
C HIS A 129 -36.24 30.58 2.02
N SER A 130 -37.09 30.57 3.04
CA SER A 130 -38.56 30.55 2.95
C SER A 130 -39.20 31.95 3.06
N GLY A 131 -38.40 33.01 3.22
CA GLY A 131 -38.86 34.40 3.31
C GLY A 131 -39.35 34.84 4.69
N HIS A 132 -39.07 34.07 5.75
CA HIS A 132 -39.39 34.45 7.13
C HIS A 132 -38.26 35.28 7.76
N ILE A 133 -38.60 36.36 8.47
CA ILE A 133 -37.64 37.26 9.14
C ILE A 133 -37.45 36.77 10.58
N ASP A 134 -36.26 36.26 10.89
CA ASP A 134 -35.93 35.79 12.24
C ASP A 134 -35.33 36.93 13.08
N LEU A 135 -36.14 37.45 14.01
CA LEU A 135 -35.78 38.56 14.91
C LEU A 135 -34.88 38.14 16.09
N PHE A 136 -34.55 36.85 16.21
CA PHE A 136 -33.64 36.32 17.23
C PHE A 136 -32.63 35.36 16.56
N PRO A 137 -31.33 35.45 16.87
CA PRO A 137 -30.31 34.62 16.23
C PRO A 137 -30.43 33.17 16.72
N VAL A 138 -31.17 32.34 15.98
CA VAL A 138 -31.20 30.89 16.18
C VAL A 138 -30.06 30.29 15.37
N ASP A 139 -29.17 29.54 16.02
CA ASP A 139 -28.10 28.81 15.32
C ASP A 139 -28.73 27.67 14.49
N HIS A 140 -29.01 27.92 13.21
CA HIS A 140 -29.62 26.95 12.29
C HIS A 140 -28.86 25.63 12.23
N LYS A 141 -27.57 25.63 12.59
CA LYS A 141 -26.76 24.41 12.68
C LYS A 141 -27.07 23.59 13.93
N ALA A 142 -27.41 24.25 15.04
CA ALA A 142 -27.91 23.60 16.24
C ALA A 142 -29.34 23.08 16.03
N ALA A 143 -30.21 23.84 15.37
CA ALA A 143 -31.58 23.43 15.04
C ALA A 143 -31.62 22.18 14.13
N ARG A 144 -30.85 22.18 13.03
CA ARG A 144 -30.71 20.99 12.15
C ARG A 144 -30.09 19.77 12.84
N LYS A 145 -29.28 20.00 13.88
CA LYS A 145 -28.68 18.93 14.69
C LYS A 145 -29.68 18.36 15.70
N ALA A 146 -30.60 19.18 16.21
CA ALA A 146 -31.71 18.75 17.06
C ALA A 146 -32.75 17.94 16.28
N GLU A 147 -33.13 18.36 15.07
CA GLU A 147 -34.02 17.57 14.19
C GLU A 147 -33.45 16.19 13.86
N LYS A 148 -32.15 16.10 13.52
CA LYS A 148 -31.46 14.81 13.34
C LYS A 148 -31.34 13.98 14.61
N ASN A 149 -31.46 14.58 15.78
CA ASN A 149 -31.45 13.86 17.05
C ASN A 149 -32.83 13.26 17.35
N ALA A 150 -33.92 13.96 17.00
CA ALA A 150 -35.28 13.48 17.21
C ALA A 150 -35.60 12.20 16.40
N GLU A 151 -35.18 12.15 15.13
CA GLU A 151 -35.33 10.93 14.31
C GLU A 151 -34.51 9.75 14.88
N ARG A 152 -33.33 10.05 15.43
CA ARG A 152 -32.44 9.04 16.02
C ARG A 152 -32.96 8.52 17.36
N GLU A 153 -33.56 9.38 18.17
CA GLU A 153 -34.24 9.01 19.42
C GLU A 153 -35.50 8.17 19.14
N ALA A 154 -36.23 8.47 18.07
CA ALA A 154 -37.37 7.66 17.62
C ALA A 154 -36.94 6.26 17.11
N GLU A 155 -35.81 6.16 16.40
CA GLU A 155 -35.25 4.85 16.00
C GLU A 155 -34.69 4.06 17.19
N GLU A 156 -34.03 4.71 18.15
CA GLU A 156 -33.56 4.06 19.37
C GLU A 156 -34.73 3.58 20.23
N ALA A 157 -35.83 4.34 20.31
CA ALA A 157 -37.06 3.93 20.98
C ALA A 157 -37.73 2.73 20.29
N LYS A 158 -37.76 2.69 18.95
CA LYS A 158 -38.25 1.51 18.20
C LYS A 158 -37.38 0.28 18.44
N LYS A 159 -36.05 0.42 18.37
CA LYS A 159 -35.13 -0.69 18.63
C LYS A 159 -35.20 -1.19 20.07
N LYS A 160 -35.37 -0.28 21.04
CA LYS A 160 -35.56 -0.64 22.45
C LYS A 160 -36.86 -1.41 22.65
N ARG A 161 -37.95 -0.99 22.00
CA ARG A 161 -39.24 -1.68 22.01
C ARG A 161 -39.16 -3.06 21.37
N GLU A 162 -38.46 -3.21 20.24
CA GLU A 162 -38.20 -4.51 19.58
C GLU A 162 -37.35 -5.45 20.46
N LEU A 163 -36.40 -4.91 21.22
CA LEU A 163 -35.57 -5.67 22.16
C LEU A 163 -36.37 -6.10 23.41
N GLU A 164 -37.23 -5.21 23.92
CA GLU A 164 -38.18 -5.53 24.98
C GLU A 164 -39.21 -6.57 24.52
N ASP A 165 -39.67 -6.52 23.28
CA ASP A 165 -40.56 -7.52 22.66
C ASP A 165 -39.85 -8.87 22.40
N GLN A 166 -38.53 -8.88 22.28
CA GLN A 166 -37.73 -10.12 22.22
C GLN A 166 -37.53 -10.77 23.58
N TYR A 167 -37.51 -9.99 24.66
CA TYR A 167 -37.20 -10.47 26.01
C TYR A 167 -38.43 -10.64 26.91
N THR A 168 -39.53 -9.96 26.60
CA THR A 168 -40.82 -10.17 27.25
C THR A 168 -41.61 -11.24 26.49
N MET A 169 -42.21 -12.19 27.21
CA MET A 169 -43.03 -13.23 26.60
C MET A 169 -44.19 -12.59 25.82
N ARG A 170 -44.42 -13.08 24.59
CA ARG A 170 -45.37 -12.57 23.57
C ARG A 170 -46.86 -12.67 23.95
N PHE A 171 -47.24 -12.23 25.15
CA PHE A 171 -48.63 -12.21 25.60
C PHE A 171 -49.12 -10.82 26.00
N ALA A 172 -48.22 -9.88 26.33
CA ALA A 172 -48.63 -8.53 26.74
C ALA A 172 -48.98 -7.60 25.55
N ASN A 173 -48.44 -7.86 24.35
CA ASN A 173 -48.63 -7.01 23.16
C ASN A 173 -49.47 -7.69 22.05
N ALA A 174 -50.09 -8.84 22.34
CA ALA A 174 -50.91 -9.61 21.39
C ALA A 174 -52.39 -9.17 21.36
N ALA A 175 -52.81 -8.28 22.26
CA ALA A 175 -54.09 -7.61 22.12
C ALA A 175 -53.97 -6.55 21.01
N GLY A 176 -54.18 -6.99 19.78
CA GLY A 176 -54.57 -6.11 18.69
C GLY A 176 -55.76 -5.24 19.12
N ARG A 177 -55.97 -4.16 18.39
CA ARG A 177 -56.86 -3.02 18.65
C ARG A 177 -58.31 -3.30 19.11
N ASP A 178 -58.76 -4.56 19.19
CA ASP A 178 -60.09 -5.00 19.67
C ASP A 178 -60.04 -6.22 20.63
N GLY A 179 -59.02 -6.31 21.49
CA GLY A 179 -58.88 -7.41 22.44
C GLY A 179 -59.71 -7.28 23.71
N LEU A 180 -61.06 -7.24 23.63
CA LEU A 180 -61.94 -7.50 24.81
C LEU A 180 -63.44 -7.72 24.47
N SER A 181 -63.82 -8.47 23.43
CA SER A 181 -65.25 -8.67 23.14
C SER A 181 -65.74 -10.07 22.75
N LYS A 182 -64.91 -11.13 22.79
CA LYS A 182 -65.41 -12.52 22.76
C LYS A 182 -64.42 -13.57 23.29
N PRO A 183 -64.80 -14.43 24.25
CA PRO A 183 -63.97 -15.54 24.73
C PRO A 183 -64.00 -16.78 23.82
N TRP A 184 -62.90 -17.52 23.84
CA TRP A 184 -62.54 -18.62 22.93
C TRP A 184 -63.32 -19.94 23.07
N TYR A 185 -64.39 -20.01 23.87
CA TYR A 185 -65.21 -21.23 24.03
C TYR A 185 -66.42 -21.28 23.07
N ALA A 186 -66.60 -20.28 22.20
CA ALA A 186 -67.78 -20.17 21.35
C ALA A 186 -67.70 -20.92 20.00
N ASN A 187 -66.61 -21.64 19.71
CA ASN A 187 -66.48 -22.40 18.46
C ASN A 187 -66.40 -23.90 18.74
N ALA A 188 -67.47 -24.44 19.32
CA ALA A 188 -67.74 -25.88 19.29
C ALA A 188 -68.94 -26.12 18.38
N SER A 189 -68.72 -26.40 17.09
CA SER A 189 -69.50 -27.36 16.29
C SER A 189 -69.01 -27.40 14.82
N LYS A 190 -69.03 -28.63 14.26
CA LYS A 190 -68.68 -29.06 12.89
C LYS A 190 -67.18 -29.38 12.69
N GLY A 191 -66.76 -30.62 12.40
CA GLY A 191 -67.55 -31.77 11.97
C GLY A 191 -66.77 -33.09 11.98
N SER A 192 -67.56 -34.12 11.70
CA SER A 192 -67.28 -35.54 11.56
C SER A 192 -66.34 -35.91 10.40
N GLU A 193 -65.58 -36.98 10.64
CA GLU A 193 -65.22 -38.11 9.76
C GLU A 193 -65.24 -37.94 8.22
N HIS A 194 -64.10 -38.18 7.57
CA HIS A 194 -63.89 -39.31 6.62
C HIS A 194 -62.46 -39.29 6.04
N ALA A 195 -61.87 -40.48 5.94
CA ALA A 195 -60.57 -40.75 5.36
C ALA A 195 -60.62 -40.83 3.82
N SER A 196 -59.55 -40.43 3.12
CA SER A 196 -58.82 -41.27 2.15
C SER A 196 -57.73 -40.52 1.36
N ARG A 197 -56.54 -41.12 1.35
CA ARG A 197 -55.60 -41.29 0.23
C ARG A 197 -55.88 -40.43 -1.02
N ALA A 198 -55.07 -39.39 -1.24
CA ALA A 198 -54.90 -38.77 -2.54
C ALA A 198 -53.44 -38.35 -2.76
N GLU A 199 -53.01 -38.62 -3.99
CA GLU A 199 -51.73 -38.43 -4.65
C GLU A 199 -51.24 -36.97 -4.55
N GLU A 200 -50.02 -36.77 -4.07
CA GLU A 200 -49.45 -35.44 -3.77
C GLU A 200 -49.01 -34.75 -5.07
N LEU A 201 -49.98 -34.24 -5.82
CA LEU A 201 -49.76 -33.15 -6.77
C LEU A 201 -49.30 -31.94 -5.96
N GLU A 202 -48.08 -31.47 -6.22
CA GLU A 202 -47.48 -30.35 -5.50
C GLU A 202 -48.25 -29.05 -5.75
N GLU A 203 -49.22 -28.76 -4.89
CA GLU A 203 -49.92 -27.47 -4.93
C GLU A 203 -48.98 -26.34 -4.48
N PRO A 204 -48.97 -25.19 -5.19
CA PRO A 204 -48.21 -24.01 -4.79
C PRO A 204 -48.76 -23.49 -3.46
N GLY A 205 -47.88 -23.35 -2.47
CA GLY A 205 -48.25 -22.89 -1.14
C GLY A 205 -48.90 -21.50 -1.19
N LYS A 206 -50.09 -21.36 -0.62
CA LYS A 206 -50.83 -20.09 -0.52
C LYS A 206 -50.20 -19.18 0.54
N ASP A 207 -50.12 -17.87 0.28
CA ASP A 207 -49.62 -16.88 1.24
C ASP A 207 -50.63 -16.63 2.38
N VAL A 208 -50.27 -15.84 3.40
CA VAL A 208 -51.11 -15.47 4.56
C VAL A 208 -52.47 -14.87 4.15
N TRP A 209 -52.58 -14.36 2.92
CA TRP A 209 -53.81 -13.83 2.31
C TRP A 209 -54.49 -14.75 1.28
N GLY A 210 -54.06 -16.01 1.13
CA GLY A 210 -54.75 -17.03 0.33
C GLY A 210 -54.41 -17.08 -1.17
N ASN A 211 -53.55 -16.18 -1.67
CA ASN A 211 -53.07 -16.21 -3.06
C ASN A 211 -51.94 -17.22 -3.24
N GLU A 212 -51.88 -17.89 -4.40
CA GLU A 212 -50.86 -18.91 -4.71
C GLU A 212 -49.48 -18.29 -4.96
N ASP A 213 -48.49 -18.68 -4.15
CA ASP A 213 -47.10 -18.20 -4.27
C ASP A 213 -46.16 -19.37 -4.63
N PRO A 214 -45.80 -19.53 -5.92
CA PRO A 214 -45.02 -20.67 -6.38
C PRO A 214 -43.60 -20.71 -5.81
N ARG A 215 -43.08 -19.59 -5.28
CA ARG A 215 -41.71 -19.50 -4.72
C ARG A 215 -41.67 -19.57 -3.20
N ARG A 216 -42.79 -19.87 -2.54
CA ARG A 216 -42.84 -20.02 -1.07
C ARG A 216 -41.97 -21.17 -0.59
N LYS A 217 -42.07 -22.34 -1.23
CA LYS A 217 -41.24 -23.52 -0.92
C LYS A 217 -39.75 -23.23 -1.12
N ASP A 218 -39.39 -22.48 -2.16
CA ASP A 218 -38.00 -22.07 -2.40
C ASP A 218 -37.48 -21.13 -1.31
N ARG A 219 -38.30 -20.18 -0.86
CA ARG A 219 -37.96 -19.27 0.25
C ARG A 219 -37.88 -19.98 1.59
N GLU A 220 -38.71 -20.99 1.81
CA GLU A 220 -38.66 -21.84 3.00
C GLU A 220 -37.41 -22.73 2.98
N ARG A 221 -37.07 -23.34 1.84
CA ARG A 221 -35.83 -24.09 1.67
C ARG A 221 -34.59 -23.20 1.85
N VAL A 222 -34.59 -21.99 1.31
CA VAL A 222 -33.52 -21.01 1.53
C VAL A 222 -33.43 -20.58 2.99
N ARG A 223 -34.57 -20.41 3.69
CA ARG A 223 -34.60 -20.13 5.13
C ARG A 223 -34.03 -21.30 5.94
N MET A 224 -34.42 -22.53 5.61
CA MET A 224 -33.94 -23.75 6.27
C MET A 224 -32.43 -23.94 6.04
N GLU A 225 -31.95 -23.74 4.81
CA GLU A 225 -30.51 -23.76 4.48
C GLU A 225 -29.72 -22.61 5.11
N ALA A 226 -30.34 -21.43 5.29
CA ALA A 226 -29.70 -20.29 5.95
C ALA A 226 -29.63 -20.46 7.48
N SER A 227 -30.57 -21.21 8.06
CA SER A 227 -30.58 -21.53 9.49
C SER A 227 -29.73 -22.74 9.86
N ASP A 228 -29.28 -23.56 8.89
CA ASP A 228 -28.41 -24.70 9.14
C ASP A 228 -26.92 -24.29 9.15
N PRO A 229 -26.21 -24.38 10.30
CA PRO A 229 -24.80 -24.00 10.40
C PRO A 229 -23.88 -24.88 9.53
N LEU A 230 -24.26 -26.13 9.24
CA LEU A 230 -23.44 -27.02 8.40
C LEU A 230 -23.59 -26.70 6.91
N ALA A 231 -24.76 -26.29 6.45
CA ALA A 231 -24.98 -25.81 5.09
C ALA A 231 -24.16 -24.53 4.81
N PHE A 232 -24.08 -23.63 5.79
CA PHE A 232 -23.21 -22.45 5.72
C PHE A 232 -21.72 -22.82 5.58
N MET A 233 -21.22 -23.76 6.41
CA MET A 233 -19.82 -24.21 6.32
C MET A 233 -19.51 -24.90 4.99
N LYS A 234 -20.44 -25.69 4.45
CA LYS A 234 -20.28 -26.33 3.13
C LYS A 234 -20.24 -25.30 2.00
N LYS A 235 -21.13 -24.30 2.01
CA LYS A 235 -21.13 -23.19 1.03
C LYS A 235 -19.81 -22.39 1.10
N ALA A 236 -19.32 -22.09 2.30
CA ALA A 236 -18.04 -21.42 2.49
C ALA A 236 -16.85 -22.24 1.93
N GLN A 237 -16.86 -23.56 2.11
CA GLN A 237 -15.80 -24.44 1.59
C GLN A 237 -15.84 -24.56 0.05
N VAL A 238 -17.03 -24.51 -0.55
CA VAL A 238 -17.21 -24.47 -2.02
C VAL A 238 -16.68 -23.15 -2.58
N GLN A 239 -17.03 -22.01 -1.97
CA GLN A 239 -16.54 -20.69 -2.38
C GLN A 239 -15.01 -20.58 -2.26
N LEU A 240 -14.41 -21.18 -1.22
CA LEU A 240 -12.95 -21.24 -1.09
C LEU A 240 -12.31 -22.01 -2.25
N LYS A 241 -12.89 -23.16 -2.64
CA LYS A 241 -12.42 -23.97 -3.76
C LYS A 241 -12.61 -23.29 -5.11
N GLU A 242 -13.69 -22.53 -5.29
CA GLU A 242 -13.93 -21.71 -6.48
C GLU A 242 -12.90 -20.59 -6.59
N ALA A 243 -12.67 -19.84 -5.51
CA ALA A 243 -11.63 -18.81 -5.46
C ALA A 243 -10.22 -19.38 -5.74
N GLU A 244 -9.92 -20.59 -5.28
CA GLU A 244 -8.67 -21.28 -5.63
C GLU A 244 -8.59 -21.67 -7.11
N ARG A 245 -9.70 -22.11 -7.71
CA ARG A 245 -9.78 -22.43 -9.15
C ARG A 245 -9.63 -21.17 -10.00
N ASP A 246 -10.26 -20.07 -9.60
CA ASP A 246 -10.19 -18.80 -10.32
C ASP A 246 -8.80 -18.19 -10.21
N ARG A 247 -8.15 -18.28 -9.05
CA ARG A 247 -6.72 -17.94 -8.93
C ARG A 247 -5.84 -18.79 -9.85
N LYS A 248 -6.12 -20.09 -9.98
CA LYS A 248 -5.37 -20.97 -10.90
C LYS A 248 -5.62 -20.62 -12.36
N ARG A 249 -6.88 -20.33 -12.75
CA ARG A 249 -7.24 -19.89 -14.10
C ARG A 249 -6.58 -18.56 -14.43
N TRP A 250 -6.66 -17.58 -13.54
CA TRP A 250 -6.00 -16.29 -13.67
C TRP A 250 -4.48 -16.42 -13.84
N LEU A 251 -3.83 -17.27 -13.04
CA LEU A 251 -2.40 -17.55 -13.18
C LEU A 251 -2.06 -18.24 -14.50
N ALA A 252 -2.92 -19.15 -14.99
CA ALA A 252 -2.73 -19.84 -16.26
C ALA A 252 -2.93 -18.89 -17.46
N GLU A 253 -3.95 -18.04 -17.43
CA GLU A 253 -4.17 -16.98 -18.41
C GLU A 253 -2.99 -16.02 -18.45
N ARG A 254 -2.51 -15.57 -17.28
CA ARG A 254 -1.35 -14.69 -17.21
C ARG A 254 -0.07 -15.35 -17.72
N GLN A 255 0.10 -16.65 -17.50
CA GLN A 255 1.22 -17.41 -18.08
C GLN A 255 1.09 -17.55 -19.59
N GLN A 256 -0.11 -17.80 -20.12
CA GLN A 256 -0.34 -17.84 -21.57
C GLN A 256 -0.14 -16.47 -22.22
N GLU A 257 -0.56 -15.39 -21.56
CA GLU A 257 -0.33 -14.02 -22.03
C GLU A 257 1.16 -13.69 -22.07
N MET A 258 1.93 -14.09 -21.06
CA MET A 258 3.39 -13.97 -21.07
C MET A 258 4.03 -14.79 -22.20
N LEU A 259 3.59 -16.04 -22.41
CA LEU A 259 4.10 -16.90 -23.48
C LEU A 259 3.75 -16.38 -24.88
N THR A 260 2.55 -15.80 -25.05
CA THR A 260 2.13 -15.19 -26.31
C THR A 260 2.89 -13.89 -26.59
N MET A 261 3.16 -13.08 -25.58
CA MET A 261 4.03 -11.90 -25.69
C MET A 261 5.48 -12.28 -26.03
N ASP A 262 6.03 -13.30 -25.38
CA ASP A 262 7.38 -13.81 -25.69
C ASP A 262 7.44 -14.40 -27.11
N ALA A 263 6.40 -15.11 -27.54
CA ALA A 263 6.30 -15.65 -28.90
C ALA A 263 6.13 -14.55 -29.96
N ALA A 264 5.35 -13.50 -29.67
CA ALA A 264 5.20 -12.33 -30.54
C ALA A 264 6.51 -11.56 -30.66
N ALA A 265 7.22 -11.34 -29.55
CA ALA A 265 8.55 -10.73 -29.55
C ALA A 265 9.58 -11.58 -30.32
N HIS A 266 9.49 -12.91 -30.25
CA HIS A 266 10.31 -13.81 -31.08
C HIS A 266 9.93 -13.75 -32.57
N ARG A 267 8.65 -13.56 -32.91
CA ARG A 267 8.22 -13.36 -34.30
C ARG A 267 8.71 -12.02 -34.85
N GLU A 268 8.57 -10.93 -34.10
CA GLU A 268 9.12 -9.62 -34.45
C GLU A 268 10.65 -9.65 -34.60
N SER A 269 11.34 -10.36 -33.72
CA SER A 269 12.78 -10.62 -33.85
C SER A 269 13.15 -11.38 -35.12
N LYS A 270 12.27 -12.24 -35.64
CA LYS A 270 12.49 -12.97 -36.90
C LYS A 270 12.16 -12.10 -38.11
N THR A 271 11.13 -11.27 -38.08
CA THR A 271 10.79 -10.33 -39.16
C THR A 271 11.76 -9.15 -39.26
N GLN A 272 12.40 -8.73 -38.16
CA GLN A 272 13.46 -7.71 -38.18
C GLN A 272 14.84 -8.22 -38.61
N LYS A 273 15.03 -9.53 -38.83
CA LYS A 273 16.22 -10.02 -39.55
C LYS A 273 16.07 -9.70 -41.02
N SER A 274 16.70 -8.60 -41.44
CA SER A 274 16.72 -8.09 -42.81
C SER A 274 17.14 -9.17 -43.84
N PRO A 275 16.66 -9.11 -45.10
CA PRO A 275 17.03 -10.01 -46.21
C PRO A 275 18.53 -10.16 -46.50
N GLN A 276 19.36 -9.30 -45.91
CA GLN A 276 20.80 -9.18 -46.17
C GLN A 276 21.63 -10.41 -45.73
N GLN A 277 21.11 -11.26 -44.84
CA GLN A 277 21.79 -12.49 -44.40
C GLN A 277 21.40 -13.75 -45.20
N LYS A 278 20.36 -13.70 -46.04
CA LYS A 278 19.93 -14.87 -46.83
C LYS A 278 20.74 -15.02 -48.12
N GLN A 279 21.25 -13.92 -48.69
CA GLN A 279 22.18 -13.93 -49.82
C GLN A 279 23.58 -14.47 -49.48
N GLU A 280 24.04 -14.31 -48.23
CA GLU A 280 25.39 -14.78 -47.82
C GLU A 280 25.50 -16.29 -47.58
N GLN A 281 24.37 -17.01 -47.41
CA GLN A 281 24.40 -18.47 -47.22
C GLN A 281 24.18 -19.27 -48.51
N GLU A 282 23.46 -18.73 -49.49
CA GLU A 282 23.32 -19.37 -50.81
C GLU A 282 24.59 -19.28 -51.66
N SER A 283 25.44 -18.26 -51.46
CA SER A 283 26.73 -18.13 -52.16
C SER A 283 27.83 -19.08 -51.64
N ARG A 284 27.55 -19.93 -50.65
CA ARG A 284 28.56 -20.82 -50.03
C ARG A 284 28.45 -22.30 -50.44
N TRP A 285 27.40 -22.70 -51.15
CA TRP A 285 27.16 -24.11 -51.51
C TRP A 285 26.56 -24.34 -52.91
N GLY A 286 27.15 -23.74 -53.95
CA GLY A 286 26.74 -24.04 -55.32
C GLY A 286 27.70 -23.51 -56.38
N ALA A 287 28.77 -24.24 -56.66
CA ALA A 287 29.54 -24.09 -57.90
C ALA A 287 29.60 -25.45 -58.60
N PRO A 288 29.04 -25.61 -59.81
CA PRO A 288 29.33 -26.76 -60.65
C PRO A 288 30.65 -26.56 -61.39
N GLN A 289 31.45 -27.63 -61.47
CA GLN A 289 32.63 -27.70 -62.32
C GLN A 289 32.22 -27.56 -63.79
N VAL A 290 32.72 -26.53 -64.46
CA VAL A 290 32.72 -26.44 -65.92
C VAL A 290 34.14 -26.73 -66.38
N THR A 291 34.29 -27.83 -67.10
CA THR A 291 35.46 -28.18 -67.89
C THR A 291 35.58 -27.18 -69.04
N THR A 292 36.72 -26.52 -69.17
CA THR A 292 37.05 -25.77 -70.39
C THR A 292 38.41 -26.22 -70.88
N GLN A 293 38.38 -26.68 -72.13
CA GLN A 293 39.48 -27.21 -72.90
C GLN A 293 40.56 -26.15 -73.13
N GLN A 294 41.76 -26.66 -73.40
CA GLN A 294 42.90 -25.96 -73.95
C GLN A 294 42.51 -25.10 -75.15
N GLU A 295 43.00 -23.87 -75.20
CA GLU A 295 43.47 -23.29 -76.44
C GLU A 295 44.66 -22.35 -76.16
N SER A 296 45.72 -22.65 -76.88
CA SER A 296 46.99 -21.93 -76.97
C SER A 296 46.82 -20.60 -77.69
N GLY A 297 47.39 -19.53 -77.13
CA GLY A 297 47.51 -18.25 -77.81
C GLY A 297 48.64 -17.43 -77.21
N TRP A 298 49.77 -17.41 -77.91
CA TRP A 298 50.92 -16.55 -77.63
C TRP A 298 50.54 -15.07 -77.81
N GLY A 299 51.02 -14.22 -76.91
CA GLY A 299 50.89 -12.76 -77.03
C GLY A 299 51.70 -12.06 -75.94
N GLU A 300 52.95 -11.70 -76.26
CA GLU A 300 53.73 -10.74 -75.50
C GLU A 300 53.02 -9.38 -75.46
N ALA A 301 52.82 -8.84 -74.26
CA ALA A 301 52.65 -7.41 -74.04
C ALA A 301 53.31 -7.04 -72.72
N THR A 302 54.54 -6.56 -72.84
CA THR A 302 55.23 -5.79 -71.82
C THR A 302 54.38 -4.59 -71.41
N SER A 303 53.95 -4.51 -70.15
CA SER A 303 53.75 -3.20 -69.51
C SER A 303 53.97 -3.29 -68.01
N THR A 304 55.07 -2.67 -67.61
CA THR A 304 55.44 -2.31 -66.26
C THR A 304 54.31 -1.51 -65.61
N SER A 305 53.48 -2.19 -64.80
CA SER A 305 52.57 -1.53 -63.85
C SER A 305 53.41 -0.94 -62.72
N ARG A 306 53.93 0.25 -63.02
CA ARG A 306 54.61 1.16 -62.12
C ARG A 306 53.75 1.34 -60.88
N GLN A 307 54.23 0.85 -59.73
CA GLN A 307 53.73 1.24 -58.42
C GLN A 307 53.75 2.77 -58.34
N GLN A 308 52.62 3.40 -58.64
CA GLN A 308 52.39 4.79 -58.25
C GLN A 308 52.20 4.77 -56.75
N SER A 309 53.29 5.00 -56.01
CA SER A 309 53.23 5.40 -54.61
C SER A 309 52.52 6.75 -54.55
N SER A 310 51.19 6.72 -54.43
CA SER A 310 50.44 7.90 -54.04
C SER A 310 51.01 8.36 -52.69
N LYS A 311 51.53 9.59 -52.65
CA LYS A 311 52.00 10.23 -51.41
C LYS A 311 50.81 10.38 -50.48
N MET A 312 50.55 9.35 -49.66
CA MET A 312 49.46 9.34 -48.71
C MET A 312 49.78 10.31 -47.56
N VAL A 313 48.87 11.25 -47.31
CA VAL A 313 49.01 12.29 -46.28
C VAL A 313 48.99 11.67 -44.88
N ASP A 314 49.94 12.04 -44.00
CA ASP A 314 50.01 11.51 -42.62
C ASP A 314 49.20 12.37 -41.62
N LEU A 315 48.04 11.87 -41.20
CA LEU A 315 47.14 12.54 -40.25
C LEU A 315 47.37 12.14 -38.77
N LYS A 316 48.48 11.48 -38.42
CA LYS A 316 48.75 11.04 -37.03
C LYS A 316 48.80 12.21 -36.04
N THR A 317 49.36 13.34 -36.46
CA THR A 317 49.48 14.54 -35.61
C THR A 317 48.11 15.15 -35.33
N GLN A 318 47.29 15.30 -36.36
CA GLN A 318 45.92 15.81 -36.30
C GLN A 318 45.06 14.89 -35.42
N LYS A 319 45.17 13.57 -35.59
CA LYS A 319 44.48 12.59 -34.73
C LYS A 319 44.92 12.66 -33.27
N ARG A 320 46.22 12.92 -33.01
CA ARG A 320 46.75 13.13 -31.66
C ARG A 320 46.26 14.44 -31.04
N LEU A 321 46.26 15.53 -31.81
CA LEU A 321 45.78 16.84 -31.38
C LEU A 321 44.27 16.80 -31.11
N ALA A 322 43.49 16.20 -32.00
CA ALA A 322 42.04 16.00 -31.83
C ALA A 322 41.71 15.21 -30.56
N ALA A 323 42.45 14.13 -30.28
CA ALA A 323 42.29 13.36 -29.05
C ALA A 323 42.51 14.23 -27.79
N ALA A 324 43.57 15.06 -27.79
CA ALA A 324 43.88 15.95 -26.68
C ALA A 324 42.88 17.11 -26.53
N VAL A 325 42.38 17.63 -27.65
CA VAL A 325 41.40 18.74 -27.68
C VAL A 325 40.00 18.28 -27.23
N VAL A 326 39.55 17.11 -27.69
CA VAL A 326 38.23 16.55 -27.38
C VAL A 326 38.21 15.82 -26.02
N GLY A 327 39.38 15.50 -25.45
CA GLY A 327 39.50 14.81 -24.17
C GLY A 327 39.15 13.32 -24.26
N CYS A 328 39.47 12.66 -25.36
CA CYS A 328 39.24 11.21 -25.54
C CYS A 328 40.46 10.52 -26.16
N GLY A 329 40.54 9.19 -26.07
CA GLY A 329 41.65 8.45 -26.68
C GLY A 329 41.58 8.46 -28.22
N LYS A 330 42.74 8.33 -28.89
CA LYS A 330 42.86 8.32 -30.38
C LYS A 330 41.93 7.33 -31.08
N ARG A 331 41.54 6.23 -30.42
CA ARG A 331 40.60 5.22 -30.95
C ARG A 331 39.17 5.76 -31.14
N LYS A 332 38.81 6.82 -30.44
CA LYS A 332 37.48 7.45 -30.49
C LYS A 332 37.43 8.67 -31.41
N ILE A 333 38.54 9.07 -32.02
CA ILE A 333 38.56 10.11 -33.03
C ILE A 333 38.31 9.50 -34.41
N TRP A 334 37.28 9.98 -35.09
CA TRP A 334 37.03 9.79 -36.50
C TRP A 334 37.47 11.06 -37.25
N LEU A 335 38.15 10.86 -38.38
CA LEU A 335 38.57 11.91 -39.30
C LEU A 335 37.85 11.62 -40.62
N ASP A 336 37.29 12.65 -41.25
CA ASP A 336 36.63 12.50 -42.54
C ASP A 336 37.63 12.06 -43.63
N PRO A 337 37.41 10.92 -44.31
CA PRO A 337 38.27 10.47 -45.41
C PRO A 337 38.10 11.28 -46.70
N ASN A 338 37.03 12.07 -46.85
CA ASN A 338 36.79 12.90 -48.03
C ASN A 338 37.55 14.23 -47.95
N GLU A 339 37.69 14.77 -46.73
CA GLU A 339 38.30 16.09 -46.47
C GLU A 339 39.71 15.99 -45.88
N VAL A 340 40.51 15.06 -46.41
CA VAL A 340 41.89 14.80 -45.94
C VAL A 340 42.78 16.03 -46.10
N ASN A 341 42.59 16.81 -47.16
CA ASN A 341 43.39 18.01 -47.45
C ASN A 341 43.14 19.13 -46.43
N GLU A 342 41.88 19.37 -46.06
CA GLU A 342 41.51 20.38 -45.07
C GLU A 342 42.01 19.99 -43.66
N ILE A 343 41.85 18.72 -43.30
CA ILE A 343 42.34 18.19 -42.02
C ILE A 343 43.87 18.27 -41.97
N SER A 344 44.58 17.94 -43.04
CA SER A 344 46.04 18.00 -43.12
C SER A 344 46.60 19.38 -42.78
N ASN A 345 45.96 20.44 -43.27
CA ASN A 345 46.39 21.83 -43.07
C ASN A 345 46.21 22.32 -41.62
N ALA A 346 45.47 21.60 -40.77
CA ALA A 346 45.21 21.99 -39.39
C ALA A 346 46.33 21.59 -38.41
N ASN A 347 47.31 22.48 -38.22
CA ASN A 347 48.47 22.24 -37.35
C ASN A 347 48.30 22.72 -35.89
N SER A 348 47.29 23.55 -35.58
CA SER A 348 47.05 24.12 -34.26
C SER A 348 45.89 23.44 -33.52
N ARG A 349 45.90 23.45 -32.19
CA ARG A 349 44.75 22.99 -31.39
C ARG A 349 43.50 23.81 -31.65
N GLN A 350 43.63 25.09 -31.98
CA GLN A 350 42.51 25.98 -32.26
C GLN A 350 41.83 25.65 -33.59
N THR A 351 42.61 25.35 -34.64
CA THR A 351 42.07 24.90 -35.93
C THR A 351 41.40 23.53 -35.80
N ILE A 352 41.99 22.61 -35.02
CA ILE A 352 41.36 21.31 -34.72
C ILE A 352 40.02 21.48 -33.95
N ARG A 353 39.89 22.47 -33.06
CA ARG A 353 38.57 22.78 -32.43
C ARG A 353 37.54 23.21 -33.47
N LYS A 354 37.95 24.01 -34.45
CA LYS A 354 37.08 24.44 -35.56
C LYS A 354 36.62 23.22 -36.37
N LEU A 355 37.53 22.34 -36.78
CA LEU A 355 37.20 21.11 -37.52
C LEU A 355 36.31 20.13 -36.73
N VAL A 356 36.40 20.12 -35.39
CA VAL A 356 35.47 19.36 -34.54
C VAL A 356 34.08 20.00 -34.51
N SER A 357 34.00 21.33 -34.50
CA SER A 357 32.74 22.08 -34.57
C SER A 357 32.06 21.94 -35.93
N ASP A 358 32.86 21.96 -37.00
CA ASP A 358 32.41 21.85 -38.39
C ASP A 358 32.01 20.40 -38.76
N GLY A 359 32.33 19.43 -37.91
CA GLY A 359 31.93 18.02 -38.08
C GLY A 359 32.91 17.14 -38.86
N LEU A 360 34.02 17.70 -39.36
CA LEU A 360 35.09 17.00 -40.06
C LEU A 360 35.88 16.05 -39.15
N ILE A 361 35.87 16.33 -37.83
CA ILE A 361 36.44 15.49 -36.79
C ILE A 361 35.36 15.12 -35.77
N ILE A 362 34.98 13.85 -35.72
CA ILE A 362 33.89 13.37 -34.86
C ILE A 362 34.44 12.50 -33.73
N ARG A 363 33.90 12.71 -32.52
CA ARG A 363 34.06 11.77 -31.41
C ARG A 363 33.11 10.59 -31.61
N LYS A 364 33.65 9.43 -31.97
CA LYS A 364 32.90 8.16 -32.02
C LYS A 364 32.27 7.87 -30.65
N PRO A 365 31.02 7.37 -30.61
CA PRO A 365 30.41 6.96 -29.37
C PRO A 365 31.20 5.83 -28.68
N VAL A 366 31.01 5.71 -27.36
CA VAL A 366 31.59 4.61 -26.59
C VAL A 366 30.94 3.31 -27.04
N THR A 367 31.74 2.26 -27.16
CA THR A 367 31.22 0.93 -27.49
C THR A 367 30.38 0.45 -26.31
N MET A 368 29.09 0.21 -26.54
CA MET A 368 28.15 -0.06 -25.45
C MET A 368 28.43 -1.42 -24.81
N HIS A 369 28.72 -1.44 -23.51
CA HIS A 369 28.73 -2.66 -22.71
C HIS A 369 27.43 -2.77 -21.91
N SER A 370 26.46 -3.52 -22.46
CA SER A 370 25.18 -3.71 -21.79
C SER A 370 25.32 -4.48 -20.47
N ARG A 371 24.60 -4.02 -19.44
CA ARG A 371 24.50 -4.69 -18.13
C ARG A 371 23.21 -5.50 -17.96
N SER A 372 22.40 -5.67 -19.02
CA SER A 372 21.10 -6.37 -18.96
C SER A 372 21.23 -7.77 -18.33
N ARG A 373 22.08 -8.62 -18.90
CA ARG A 373 22.35 -9.98 -18.42
C ARG A 373 22.86 -10.02 -16.98
N ALA A 374 23.71 -9.06 -16.58
CA ALA A 374 24.22 -8.97 -15.21
C ALA A 374 23.12 -8.59 -14.21
N ARG A 375 22.19 -7.69 -14.60
CA ARG A 375 21.04 -7.30 -13.77
C ARG A 375 20.06 -8.46 -13.61
N GLU A 376 19.76 -9.16 -14.69
CA GLU A 376 18.91 -10.35 -14.70
C GLU A 376 19.47 -11.45 -13.78
N LEU A 377 20.77 -11.77 -13.91
CA LEU A 377 21.45 -12.73 -13.04
C LEU A 377 21.40 -12.29 -11.57
N ASN A 378 21.55 -11.00 -11.27
CA ASN A 378 21.44 -10.49 -9.91
C ASN A 378 20.01 -10.58 -9.36
N ALA A 379 18.99 -10.36 -10.19
CA ALA A 379 17.59 -10.56 -9.81
C ALA A 379 17.32 -12.04 -9.51
N ALA A 380 17.79 -12.96 -10.37
CA ALA A 380 17.71 -14.40 -10.13
C ALA A 380 18.44 -14.82 -8.83
N ARG A 381 19.64 -14.28 -8.58
CA ARG A 381 20.41 -14.50 -7.35
C ARG A 381 19.72 -13.96 -6.10
N ARG A 382 18.98 -12.84 -6.22
CA ARG A 382 18.19 -12.26 -5.13
C ARG A 382 17.04 -13.18 -4.71
N ILE A 383 16.36 -13.79 -5.68
CA ILE A 383 15.29 -14.78 -5.46
C ILE A 383 15.86 -16.09 -4.88
N GLY A 384 17.16 -16.35 -5.04
CA GLY A 384 17.87 -17.48 -4.42
C GLY A 384 18.46 -18.47 -5.43
N ARG A 385 18.27 -18.24 -6.73
CA ARG A 385 18.87 -19.07 -7.79
C ARG A 385 20.40 -18.92 -7.79
N HIS A 386 21.10 -19.93 -8.32
CA HIS A 386 22.57 -19.96 -8.43
C HIS A 386 23.33 -19.85 -7.09
N ARG A 387 22.74 -20.28 -5.95
CA ARG A 387 23.38 -20.26 -4.61
C ARG A 387 23.68 -21.65 -4.00
N GLY A 388 23.43 -22.72 -4.77
CA GLY A 388 23.69 -24.11 -4.36
C GLY A 388 25.18 -24.43 -4.13
N TYR A 389 25.47 -25.58 -3.55
CA TYR A 389 26.84 -25.97 -3.14
C TYR A 389 27.86 -25.93 -4.29
N GLY A 390 27.50 -26.39 -5.50
CA GLY A 390 28.39 -26.36 -6.66
C GLY A 390 28.78 -24.95 -7.16
N LYS A 391 28.07 -23.90 -6.74
CA LYS A 391 28.41 -22.49 -7.06
C LYS A 391 29.19 -21.79 -5.93
N ARG A 392 29.45 -22.47 -4.81
CA ARG A 392 30.23 -21.94 -3.69
C ARG A 392 31.69 -22.34 -3.88
N LYS A 393 32.59 -21.36 -3.91
CA LYS A 393 34.04 -21.59 -4.05
C LYS A 393 34.83 -21.25 -2.77
N GLY A 394 34.40 -20.24 -2.01
CA GLY A 394 34.98 -19.90 -0.71
C GLY A 394 34.29 -20.58 0.47
N THR A 395 34.97 -20.61 1.62
CA THR A 395 34.45 -21.11 2.90
C THR A 395 33.23 -20.31 3.38
N LYS A 396 32.46 -20.85 4.34
CA LYS A 396 31.29 -20.16 4.90
C LYS A 396 31.67 -18.82 5.53
N ASP A 397 32.77 -18.80 6.28
CA ASP A 397 33.24 -17.61 6.98
C ASP A 397 33.77 -16.54 6.02
N ALA A 398 34.49 -16.92 4.96
CA ALA A 398 34.93 -15.99 3.92
C ALA A 398 33.76 -15.33 3.17
N ARG A 399 32.65 -16.06 2.99
CA ARG A 399 31.43 -15.54 2.31
C ARG A 399 30.60 -14.64 3.22
N MET A 400 30.47 -14.99 4.50
CA MET A 400 29.76 -14.24 5.53
C MET A 400 30.43 -14.47 6.89
N PRO A 401 31.32 -13.56 7.32
CA PRO A 401 32.08 -13.75 8.55
C PRO A 401 31.17 -13.84 9.78
N SER A 402 31.49 -14.80 10.65
CA SER A 402 30.73 -15.08 11.87
C SER A 402 30.69 -13.86 12.81
N GLN A 403 31.78 -13.10 12.86
CA GLN A 403 31.88 -11.84 13.60
C GLN A 403 30.87 -10.80 13.11
N VAL A 404 30.67 -10.67 11.79
CA VAL A 404 29.69 -9.73 11.20
C VAL A 404 28.27 -10.11 11.58
N LEU A 405 27.94 -11.41 11.56
CA LEU A 405 26.63 -11.90 12.00
C LEU A 405 26.38 -11.62 13.49
N TRP A 406 27.37 -11.89 14.34
CA TRP A 406 27.30 -11.61 15.78
C TRP A 406 27.12 -10.11 16.05
N MET A 407 27.91 -9.25 15.39
CA MET A 407 27.79 -7.79 15.50
C MET A 407 26.42 -7.29 15.08
N ARG A 408 25.90 -7.73 13.93
CA ARG A 408 24.57 -7.34 13.44
C ARG A 408 23.49 -7.75 14.43
N ARG A 409 23.54 -9.00 14.92
CA ARG A 409 22.57 -9.51 15.90
C ARG A 409 22.60 -8.71 17.19
N LEU A 410 23.77 -8.52 17.81
CA LEU A 410 23.88 -7.76 19.06
C LEU A 410 23.42 -6.31 18.92
N ARG A 411 23.77 -5.64 17.82
CA ARG A 411 23.33 -4.27 17.55
C ARG A 411 21.81 -4.18 17.42
N VAL A 412 21.17 -5.17 16.80
CA VAL A 412 19.70 -5.24 16.69
C VAL A 412 19.05 -5.43 18.06
N LEU A 413 19.55 -6.36 18.88
CA LEU A 413 19.02 -6.63 20.23
C LEU A 413 19.17 -5.41 21.14
N ARG A 414 20.37 -4.80 21.19
CA ARG A 414 20.64 -3.63 22.03
C ARG A 414 19.85 -2.40 21.60
N ARG A 415 19.71 -2.15 20.30
CA ARG A 415 18.89 -1.04 19.78
C ARG A 415 17.42 -1.19 20.19
N LEU A 416 16.89 -2.43 20.16
CA LEU A 416 15.54 -2.69 20.64
C LEU A 416 15.39 -2.39 22.13
N LEU A 417 16.33 -2.85 22.96
CA LEU A 417 16.32 -2.60 24.40
C LEU A 417 16.36 -1.10 24.72
N VAL A 418 17.23 -0.34 24.05
CA VAL A 418 17.30 1.12 24.21
C VAL A 418 15.97 1.78 23.83
N LYS A 419 15.37 1.39 22.71
CA LYS A 419 14.04 1.89 22.29
C LYS A 419 12.94 1.55 23.31
N TYR A 420 12.96 0.34 23.87
CA TYR A 420 11.93 -0.09 24.83
C TYR A 420 12.10 0.62 26.18
N ARG A 421 13.33 0.92 26.59
CA ARG A 421 13.61 1.73 27.79
C ARG A 421 13.14 3.17 27.60
N ALA A 422 13.49 3.79 26.47
CA ALA A 422 13.07 5.17 26.15
C ALA A 422 11.54 5.32 26.05
N SER A 423 10.83 4.29 25.58
CA SER A 423 9.36 4.27 25.53
C SER A 423 8.70 3.84 26.85
N GLY A 424 9.46 3.59 27.92
CA GLY A 424 8.93 3.14 29.21
C GLY A 424 8.31 1.74 29.20
N LYS A 425 8.48 0.96 28.12
CA LYS A 425 7.98 -0.41 28.04
C LYS A 425 8.71 -1.34 28.98
N ILE A 426 9.99 -1.06 29.24
CA ILE A 426 10.84 -1.76 30.21
C ILE A 426 11.48 -0.73 31.15
N ASP A 427 11.71 -1.18 32.38
CA ASP A 427 12.41 -0.41 33.41
C ASP A 427 13.94 -0.52 33.26
N LYS A 428 14.70 0.36 33.91
CA LYS A 428 16.18 0.39 33.92
C LYS A 428 16.79 -0.92 34.43
N HIS A 429 16.15 -1.55 35.43
CA HIS A 429 16.63 -2.79 36.04
C HIS A 429 16.50 -3.96 35.06
N LEU A 430 15.31 -4.14 34.49
CA LEU A 430 15.06 -5.17 33.47
C LEU A 430 15.90 -4.91 32.20
N TYR A 431 16.13 -3.66 31.83
CA TYR A 431 17.04 -3.30 30.74
C TYR A 431 18.47 -3.81 30.99
N HIS A 432 19.02 -3.59 32.19
CA HIS A 432 20.40 -3.95 32.51
C HIS A 432 20.61 -5.47 32.48
N GLU A 433 19.67 -6.22 33.06
CA GLU A 433 19.67 -7.68 33.02
C GLU A 433 19.63 -8.20 31.57
N LEU A 434 18.65 -7.74 30.79
CA LEU A 434 18.49 -8.15 29.38
C LEU A 434 19.68 -7.74 28.51
N TYR A 435 20.38 -6.65 28.85
CA TYR A 435 21.57 -6.21 28.14
C TYR A 435 22.73 -7.21 28.29
N HIS A 436 22.95 -7.71 29.50
CA HIS A 436 23.97 -8.73 29.78
C HIS A 436 23.58 -10.09 29.23
N LEU A 437 22.31 -10.50 29.39
CA LEU A 437 21.79 -11.73 28.79
C LEU A 437 21.94 -11.71 27.25
N SER A 438 21.70 -10.56 26.62
CA SER A 438 21.93 -10.39 25.18
C SER A 438 23.41 -10.58 24.80
N LYS A 439 24.35 -10.07 25.62
CA LYS A 439 25.80 -10.30 25.44
C LYS A 439 26.13 -11.79 25.57
N GLY A 440 25.49 -12.48 26.51
CA GLY A 440 25.63 -13.91 26.81
C GLY A 440 24.98 -14.87 25.81
N ASN A 441 24.47 -14.41 24.65
CA ASN A 441 23.92 -15.26 23.59
C ASN A 441 22.69 -16.12 23.97
N THR A 442 21.96 -15.71 25.03
CA THR A 442 20.67 -16.31 25.40
C THR A 442 19.62 -16.08 24.31
N PHE A 443 19.59 -14.88 23.72
CA PHE A 443 18.66 -14.52 22.65
C PHE A 443 19.27 -14.74 21.26
N LYS A 444 18.66 -15.63 20.47
CA LYS A 444 19.13 -15.94 19.10
C LYS A 444 18.72 -14.89 18.06
N HIS A 445 17.57 -14.25 18.24
CA HIS A 445 17.04 -13.23 17.35
C HIS A 445 16.10 -12.27 18.10
N LYS A 446 15.74 -11.16 17.46
CA LYS A 446 14.90 -10.10 18.03
C LYS A 446 13.59 -10.62 18.63
N ARG A 447 12.93 -11.56 17.95
CA ARG A 447 11.66 -12.14 18.39
C ARG A 447 11.77 -12.85 19.74
N ALA A 448 12.80 -13.67 19.96
CA ALA A 448 13.02 -14.37 21.23
C ALA A 448 13.20 -13.39 22.40
N LEU A 449 13.92 -12.28 22.17
CA LEU A 449 14.04 -11.22 23.17
C LEU A 449 12.68 -10.56 23.49
N VAL A 450 11.86 -10.29 22.48
CA VAL A 450 10.53 -9.69 22.68
C VAL A 450 9.62 -10.65 23.46
N GLU A 451 9.60 -11.93 23.09
CA GLU A 451 8.83 -12.97 23.79
C GLU A 451 9.26 -13.07 25.27
N HIS A 452 10.57 -13.06 25.54
CA HIS A 452 11.10 -13.04 26.90
C HIS A 452 10.67 -11.80 27.68
N ILE A 453 10.71 -10.61 27.07
CA ILE A 453 10.24 -9.36 27.70
C ILE A 453 8.75 -9.46 28.04
N HIS A 454 7.93 -9.97 27.13
CA HIS A 454 6.49 -10.11 27.38
C HIS A 454 6.22 -11.07 28.52
N LYS A 455 6.91 -12.22 28.57
CA LYS A 455 6.82 -13.18 29.67
C LYS A 455 7.24 -12.56 31.01
N ALA A 456 8.42 -11.96 31.08
CA ALA A 456 8.94 -11.34 32.29
C ALA A 456 8.03 -10.19 32.80
N LYS A 457 7.43 -9.41 31.89
CA LYS A 457 6.47 -8.37 32.27
C LYS A 457 5.17 -8.94 32.82
N ALA A 458 4.65 -10.01 32.21
CA ALA A 458 3.43 -10.66 32.68
C ALA A 458 3.63 -11.25 34.07
N GLU A 459 4.78 -11.88 34.33
CA GLU A 459 5.15 -12.41 35.65
C GLU A 459 5.25 -11.28 36.69
N LYS A 460 6.00 -10.21 36.39
CA LYS A 460 6.11 -9.04 37.29
C LYS A 460 4.75 -8.36 37.56
N GLN A 461 3.85 -8.34 36.58
CA GLN A 461 2.50 -7.79 36.77
C GLN A 461 1.66 -8.68 37.70
N ARG A 462 1.75 -10.00 37.57
CA ARG A 462 1.06 -10.95 38.47
C ARG A 462 1.56 -10.81 39.90
N GLU A 463 2.87 -10.75 40.10
CA GLU A 463 3.47 -10.51 41.42
C GLU A 463 3.01 -9.19 42.03
N ARG A 464 2.93 -8.12 41.21
CA ARG A 464 2.45 -6.82 41.68
C ARG A 464 1.00 -6.88 42.15
N ILE A 465 0.11 -7.50 41.36
CA ILE A 465 -1.31 -7.65 41.72
C ILE A 465 -1.47 -8.43 43.03
N LEU A 466 -0.75 -9.55 43.18
CA LEU A 466 -0.79 -10.34 44.42
C LEU A 466 -0.28 -9.52 45.61
N LYS A 467 0.79 -8.75 45.43
CA LYS A 467 1.32 -7.87 46.49
C LYS A 467 0.33 -6.76 46.86
N GLU A 468 -0.26 -6.09 45.88
CA GLU A 468 -1.29 -5.06 46.07
C GLU A 468 -2.50 -5.62 46.82
N GLU A 469 -2.94 -6.83 46.49
CA GLU A 469 -4.05 -7.50 47.18
C GLU A 469 -3.70 -7.81 48.65
N MET A 470 -2.50 -8.34 48.90
CA MET A 470 -2.04 -8.65 50.26
C MET A 470 -1.85 -7.39 51.11
N ASP A 471 -1.30 -6.33 50.53
CA ASP A 471 -1.13 -5.05 51.21
C ASP A 471 -2.47 -4.35 51.45
N ALA A 472 -3.43 -4.47 50.53
CA ALA A 472 -4.81 -3.99 50.75
C ALA A 472 -5.50 -4.74 51.89
N LYS A 473 -5.34 -6.07 51.97
CA LYS A 473 -5.85 -6.88 53.09
C LYS A 473 -5.21 -6.43 54.42
N ARG A 474 -3.89 -6.23 54.46
CA ARG A 474 -3.18 -5.73 55.64
C ARG A 474 -3.65 -4.33 56.05
N ALA A 475 -3.81 -3.42 55.09
CA ALA A 475 -4.29 -2.06 55.33
C ALA A 475 -5.72 -2.05 55.87
N LYS A 476 -6.61 -2.89 55.33
CA LYS A 476 -7.98 -3.03 55.82
C LYS A 476 -8.01 -3.53 57.27
N THR A 477 -7.20 -4.54 57.60
CA THR A 477 -7.09 -5.06 58.98
C THR A 477 -6.48 -4.03 59.92
N LYS A 478 -5.45 -3.28 59.48
CA LYS A 478 -4.83 -2.20 60.26
C LYS A 478 -5.84 -1.08 60.55
N ALA A 479 -6.56 -0.60 59.54
CA ALA A 479 -7.58 0.43 59.69
C ALA A 479 -8.76 -0.02 60.56
N ALA A 480 -9.13 -1.31 60.54
CA ALA A 480 -10.15 -1.85 61.44
C ALA A 480 -9.66 -1.91 62.89
N ARG A 481 -8.36 -2.21 63.11
CA ARG A 481 -7.73 -2.18 64.44
C ARG A 481 -7.66 -0.77 65.01
N GLU A 482 -7.24 0.21 64.21
CA GLU A 482 -7.18 1.63 64.59
C GLU A 482 -8.58 2.15 64.94
N ARG A 483 -9.59 1.91 64.10
CA ARG A 483 -11.00 2.26 64.42
C ARG A 483 -11.54 1.58 65.67
N ARG A 484 -11.06 0.37 66.01
CA ARG A 484 -11.44 -0.29 67.27
C ARG A 484 -10.76 0.41 68.45
N GLN A 485 -9.49 0.74 68.34
CA GLN A 485 -8.75 1.47 69.37
C GLN A 485 -9.35 2.86 69.62
N GLU A 486 -9.66 3.61 68.56
CA GLU A 486 -10.33 4.92 68.62
C GLU A 486 -11.69 4.83 69.34
N ARG A 487 -12.50 3.80 69.03
CA ARG A 487 -13.78 3.59 69.74
C ARG A 487 -13.59 3.28 71.21
N VAL A 488 -12.59 2.47 71.56
CA VAL A 488 -12.29 2.14 72.96
C VAL A 488 -11.75 3.37 73.71
N SER A 489 -10.86 4.16 73.10
CA SER A 489 -10.35 5.39 73.71
C SER A 489 -11.44 6.45 73.86
N ALA A 490 -12.29 6.64 72.85
CA ALA A 490 -13.42 7.56 72.91
C ALA A 490 -14.41 7.15 74.01
N LYS A 491 -14.73 5.85 74.12
CA LYS A 491 -15.57 5.33 75.20
C LYS A 491 -14.95 5.57 76.58
N ARG A 492 -13.63 5.36 76.73
CA ARG A 492 -12.91 5.62 77.99
C ARG A 492 -12.91 7.10 78.35
N GLN A 493 -12.72 8.00 77.37
CA GLN A 493 -12.78 9.44 77.59
C GLN A 493 -14.18 9.91 77.99
N ALA A 494 -15.23 9.38 77.36
CA ALA A 494 -16.61 9.69 77.73
C ALA A 494 -16.93 9.29 79.17
N LEU A 495 -16.51 8.10 79.61
CA LEU A 495 -16.72 7.65 80.99
C LEU A 495 -16.01 8.55 82.02
N VAL A 496 -14.81 9.03 81.72
CA VAL A 496 -14.07 9.95 82.60
C VAL A 496 -14.67 11.36 82.63
N ALA A 497 -15.44 11.75 81.61
CA ALA A 497 -16.10 13.05 81.55
C ALA A 497 -17.49 13.07 82.23
N GLU A 498 -18.07 11.89 82.50
CA GLU A 498 -19.34 11.74 83.22
C GLU A 498 -19.15 11.61 84.75
N GLU A 499 -17.93 11.34 85.22
CA GLU A 499 -17.48 11.47 86.62
C GLU A 499 -16.99 12.89 86.89
#